data_AF-A0A356TNP2-F1
#
_entry.id   AF-A0A356TNP2-F1
#
_cell.length_a   1.000
_cell.length_b   1.000
_cell.length_c   1.000
_cell.angle_alpha   90.00
_cell.angle_beta   90.00
_cell.angle_gamma   90.00
#
_symmetry.space_group_name_H-M   'P 1'
#
loop_
_entity.id
_entity.type
_entity.pdbx_description
1 polymer ?
#
loop_
_entity_poly.entity_id
_entity_poly.type
_entity_poly.pdbx_seq_one_letter_code
_entity_poly.pdbx_strand_id
1 'polypeptide(L)'
;MITSDMGTGGFTVPTCMRSDLGDDGVLRSTGNTSITGCMAMYPTFLNFQPGGAQTPEEFGTNVGCVSTVGTGGCGFEQQLEAILKAVSPSAPTSWTADGYAPPTFFRGSLGHADGDNLGFVRDNSVLALIPVTDEEDCSALDPELFNPSSATYGATDLNLRCFAHAEAALHPIQRFVNGFLQLRRSPGLLIYAPIVGIPTDLAPGPGERPNYNALVGPPGTRDERMEERVDPMTPSRLVPSCVTDNGQAFPPVRIVRVAQELETRGAGVTVQSICQDSFAPALDEIIRQIASALGAACLPRQLNVEADGSVDCDVVAVMPEGMDCGALGAGGEVRTDTDGNALFEDGNPVCTLFQRVPVREGGVKQVPGEAGWYYDDFTEDVQSNCGSGSVAGQRIAFTSEPPSGATVRLECFQSVQSGGGGEVEIGTFCDPMAPETSESSDPNPCGQGKDPAGRDGQLDCDAVSRTCAVPCTNDSDCRSAGLVGFVCDRRPLNEVDESLMSVEPHNFCVNPTC
;
A
#
# COMPACT_ATOMS: atom_id res chain seq x y z
N MET A 1 5.88 17.15 -4.88
CA MET A 1 7.36 17.23 -4.98
C MET A 1 7.88 17.93 -3.74
N ILE A 2 8.96 17.43 -3.16
CA ILE A 2 9.71 18.06 -2.05
C ILE A 2 11.17 18.22 -2.48
N THR A 3 11.96 19.05 -1.79
CA THR A 3 13.43 19.06 -1.93
C THR A 3 14.06 18.25 -0.80
N SER A 4 15.36 17.93 -0.94
CA SER A 4 16.19 17.34 0.12
C SER A 4 16.76 18.38 1.10
N ASP A 5 16.39 19.66 0.96
CA ASP A 5 16.87 20.74 1.82
C ASP A 5 16.11 20.75 3.15
N MET A 6 16.72 20.13 4.16
CA MET A 6 16.24 20.17 5.55
C MET A 6 16.99 21.21 6.40
N GLY A 7 17.74 22.10 5.75
CA GLY A 7 18.61 23.07 6.39
C GLY A 7 19.87 22.45 6.98
N THR A 8 20.63 23.28 7.70
CA THR A 8 21.92 22.96 8.31
C THR A 8 21.91 23.18 9.81
N GLY A 9 20.75 22.98 10.45
CA GLY A 9 20.58 23.12 11.89
C GLY A 9 20.88 24.51 12.45
N GLY A 10 20.78 25.55 11.60
CA GLY A 10 21.08 26.94 11.92
C GLY A 10 22.52 27.39 11.63
N PHE A 11 23.38 26.49 11.15
CA PHE A 11 24.75 26.86 10.79
C PHE A 11 24.83 27.51 9.42
N THR A 12 25.50 28.67 9.34
CA THR A 12 25.77 29.31 8.05
C THR A 12 26.80 28.49 7.27
N VAL A 13 26.36 27.88 6.18
CA VAL A 13 27.24 27.27 5.17
C VAL A 13 27.09 28.03 3.84
N PRO A 14 28.09 27.98 2.94
CA PRO A 14 27.96 28.56 1.61
C PRO A 14 26.68 28.05 0.90
N THR A 15 26.06 28.90 0.08
CA THR A 15 24.83 28.62 -0.71
C THR A 15 23.54 28.31 0.07
N CYS A 16 23.60 28.07 1.39
CA CYS A 16 22.45 27.80 2.23
C CYS A 16 21.76 29.09 2.70
N MET A 17 20.73 29.54 1.97
CA MET A 17 19.96 30.74 2.34
C MET A 17 19.01 30.52 3.52
N ARG A 18 18.62 29.27 3.80
CA ARG A 18 17.70 28.88 4.88
C ARG A 18 18.33 27.82 5.80
N SER A 19 19.33 28.24 6.57
CA SER A 19 20.11 27.34 7.43
C SER A 19 19.31 26.64 8.53
N ASP A 20 18.18 27.19 8.97
CA ASP A 20 17.43 26.60 10.10
C ASP A 20 16.71 25.31 9.73
N LEU A 21 15.80 25.37 8.74
CA LEU A 21 14.92 24.26 8.36
C LEU A 21 14.93 23.95 6.85
N GLY A 22 15.65 24.72 6.04
CA GLY A 22 15.60 24.57 4.58
C GLY A 22 14.19 24.77 4.03
N ASP A 23 13.72 23.79 3.26
CA ASP A 23 12.34 23.63 2.78
C ASP A 23 11.51 22.66 3.66
N ASP A 24 12.13 22.04 4.67
CA ASP A 24 11.50 21.33 5.78
C ASP A 24 10.60 20.14 5.41
N GLY A 25 10.79 19.53 4.22
CA GLY A 25 9.93 18.46 3.73
C GLY A 25 8.51 18.93 3.38
N VAL A 26 8.30 20.23 3.21
CA VAL A 26 7.01 20.78 2.76
C VAL A 26 6.90 20.64 1.24
N LEU A 27 5.73 20.21 0.79
CA LEU A 27 5.43 20.06 -0.63
C LEU A 27 5.51 21.40 -1.36
N ARG A 28 6.26 21.39 -2.46
CA ARG A 28 6.50 22.56 -3.29
C ARG A 28 5.26 22.94 -4.07
N SER A 29 4.85 24.18 -3.91
CA SER A 29 3.92 24.86 -4.81
C SER A 29 4.67 25.68 -5.88
N THR A 30 5.91 26.10 -5.63
CA THR A 30 6.62 27.05 -6.53
C THR A 30 7.16 26.38 -7.78
N GLY A 31 6.69 26.84 -8.93
CA GLY A 31 7.15 26.44 -10.24
C GLY A 31 8.34 27.25 -10.75
N ASN A 32 9.14 26.63 -11.62
CA ASN A 32 10.29 27.24 -12.24
C ASN A 32 9.90 28.06 -13.47
N THR A 33 9.73 29.37 -13.29
CA THR A 33 9.33 30.31 -14.35
C THR A 33 10.43 30.58 -15.40
N SER A 34 11.65 30.05 -15.24
CA SER A 34 12.65 30.08 -16.30
C SER A 34 12.35 29.09 -17.42
N ILE A 35 11.50 28.09 -17.16
CA ILE A 35 11.04 27.12 -18.15
C ILE A 35 9.79 27.69 -18.82
N THR A 36 9.81 27.77 -20.15
CA THR A 36 8.69 28.29 -20.94
C THR A 36 7.45 27.43 -20.70
N GLY A 37 6.32 28.05 -20.36
CA GLY A 37 5.06 27.37 -20.07
C GLY A 37 4.81 27.10 -18.58
N CYS A 38 5.81 27.29 -17.71
CA CYS A 38 5.63 27.08 -16.27
C CYS A 38 4.97 28.28 -15.57
N MET A 39 3.98 27.99 -14.74
CA MET A 39 3.39 28.96 -13.82
C MET A 39 4.32 29.21 -12.62
N ALA A 40 4.21 30.38 -11.98
CA ALA A 40 4.88 30.63 -10.70
C ALA A 40 4.24 29.79 -9.57
N MET A 41 2.90 29.86 -9.54
CA MET A 41 1.88 29.10 -8.81
C MET A 41 1.56 27.66 -9.22
N TYR A 42 1.77 26.65 -8.38
CA TYR A 42 1.09 25.35 -8.49
C TYR A 42 0.37 24.97 -7.18
N PRO A 43 -0.63 24.06 -7.23
CA PRO A 43 -1.19 23.45 -6.02
C PRO A 43 -0.10 22.75 -5.19
N THR A 44 -0.35 22.58 -3.89
CA THR A 44 0.56 21.90 -2.96
C THR A 44 0.99 20.52 -3.47
N PHE A 45 0.07 19.76 -4.05
CA PHE A 45 0.37 18.56 -4.83
C PHE A 45 -0.46 18.53 -6.09
N LEU A 46 0.09 17.92 -7.13
CA LEU A 46 -0.59 17.74 -8.41
C LEU A 46 -1.46 16.48 -8.33
N ASN A 47 -2.64 16.54 -8.93
CA ASN A 47 -3.56 15.42 -9.04
C ASN A 47 -3.80 15.12 -10.52
N PHE A 48 -3.78 13.84 -10.87
CA PHE A 48 -4.10 13.37 -12.22
C PHE A 48 -5.22 12.33 -12.13
N GLN A 49 -6.28 12.56 -12.91
CA GLN A 49 -7.40 11.64 -13.05
C GLN A 49 -7.46 11.18 -14.52
N PRO A 50 -7.31 9.87 -14.80
CA PRO A 50 -7.49 9.35 -16.15
C PRO A 50 -8.86 9.72 -16.72
N GLY A 51 -8.90 10.16 -17.98
CA GLY A 51 -10.13 10.63 -18.63
C GLY A 51 -10.64 12.00 -18.14
N GLY A 52 -9.94 12.63 -17.20
CA GLY A 52 -10.25 13.97 -16.71
C GLY A 52 -9.87 15.09 -17.68
N ALA A 53 -10.04 16.33 -17.23
CA ALA A 53 -9.78 17.52 -18.04
C ALA A 53 -8.30 17.76 -18.37
N GLN A 54 -7.37 17.19 -17.59
CA GLN A 54 -5.93 17.34 -17.79
C GLN A 54 -5.37 16.15 -18.56
N THR A 55 -4.56 16.38 -19.60
CA THR A 55 -3.90 15.28 -20.32
C THR A 55 -2.65 14.78 -19.57
N PRO A 56 -2.18 13.54 -19.83
CA PRO A 56 -0.92 13.04 -19.28
C PRO A 56 0.28 13.95 -19.58
N GLU A 57 0.32 14.54 -20.79
CA GLU A 57 1.40 15.43 -21.22
C GLU A 57 1.38 16.76 -20.45
N GLU A 58 0.18 17.31 -20.21
CA GLU A 58 0.01 18.51 -19.38
C GLU A 58 0.40 18.24 -17.93
N PHE A 59 0.04 17.07 -17.39
CA PHE A 59 0.46 16.66 -16.06
C PHE A 59 1.99 16.51 -15.96
N GLY A 60 2.62 15.84 -16.93
CA GLY A 60 4.08 15.72 -17.00
C GLY A 60 4.78 17.08 -17.09
N THR A 61 4.21 18.02 -17.86
CA THR A 61 4.72 19.40 -17.93
C THR A 61 4.66 20.09 -16.57
N ASN A 62 3.52 20.00 -15.88
CA ASN A 62 3.34 20.59 -14.55
C ASN A 62 4.29 19.98 -13.52
N VAL A 63 4.50 18.65 -13.54
CA VAL A 63 5.49 17.96 -12.70
C VAL A 63 6.89 18.53 -12.98
N GLY A 64 7.30 18.63 -14.26
CA GLY A 64 8.58 19.18 -14.65
C GLY A 64 8.81 20.63 -14.17
N CYS A 65 7.76 21.44 -14.17
CA CYS A 65 7.80 22.82 -13.68
C CYS A 65 8.09 22.91 -12.17
N VAL A 66 7.55 22.00 -11.35
CA VAL A 66 7.76 22.03 -9.89
C VAL A 66 8.97 21.22 -9.44
N SER A 67 9.45 20.27 -10.25
CA SER A 67 10.60 19.41 -9.95
C SER A 67 11.95 20.02 -10.32
N THR A 68 11.97 21.02 -11.21
CA THR A 68 13.23 21.67 -11.61
C THR A 68 13.61 22.75 -10.61
N VAL A 69 14.24 22.32 -9.52
CA VAL A 69 14.55 23.17 -8.36
C VAL A 69 15.93 23.83 -8.41
N GLY A 70 16.76 23.45 -9.40
CA GLY A 70 18.15 23.87 -9.54
C GLY A 70 19.08 23.14 -8.57
N THR A 71 20.36 23.53 -8.57
CA THR A 71 21.39 23.04 -7.63
C THR A 71 21.60 23.98 -6.44
N GLY A 72 20.78 25.04 -6.33
CA GLY A 72 20.83 25.96 -5.21
C GLY A 72 20.24 25.30 -3.96
N GLY A 73 21.06 25.09 -2.94
CA GLY A 73 20.68 24.47 -1.68
C GLY A 73 21.82 24.55 -0.66
N CYS A 74 21.69 23.80 0.43
CA CYS A 74 22.67 23.83 1.52
C CYS A 74 23.90 22.94 1.30
N GLY A 75 23.97 22.21 0.17
CA GLY A 75 25.10 21.32 -0.17
C GLY A 75 25.18 20.07 0.71
N PHE A 76 24.07 19.72 1.36
CA PHE A 76 23.90 18.55 2.21
C PHE A 76 22.51 17.99 1.99
N GLU A 77 22.42 16.94 1.20
CA GLU A 77 21.16 16.41 0.77
C GLU A 77 20.63 15.42 1.81
N GLN A 78 19.43 15.68 2.32
CA GLN A 78 18.79 14.88 3.38
C GLN A 78 17.53 14.21 2.84
N GLN A 79 17.67 13.44 1.76
CA GLN A 79 16.57 12.83 1.01
C GLN A 79 15.68 11.98 1.91
N LEU A 80 16.26 11.14 2.78
CA LEU A 80 15.47 10.22 3.60
C LEU A 80 14.71 10.96 4.70
N GLU A 81 15.34 11.94 5.36
CA GLU A 81 14.69 12.77 6.39
C GLU A 81 13.59 13.65 5.79
N ALA A 82 13.85 14.27 4.63
CA ALA A 82 12.87 15.09 3.94
C ALA A 82 11.63 14.27 3.53
N ILE A 83 11.83 13.08 2.95
CA ILE A 83 10.73 12.17 2.61
C ILE A 83 9.98 11.80 3.88
N LEU A 84 10.66 11.30 4.91
CA LEU A 84 10.02 10.86 6.15
C LEU A 84 9.21 11.98 6.79
N LYS A 85 9.75 13.20 6.84
CA LYS A 85 9.03 14.36 7.37
C LYS A 85 7.81 14.71 6.55
N ALA A 86 7.91 14.67 5.22
CA ALA A 86 6.84 15.05 4.32
C ALA A 86 5.59 14.18 4.46
N VAL A 87 5.77 12.88 4.68
CA VAL A 87 4.67 11.88 4.65
C VAL A 87 4.30 11.29 6.00
N SER A 88 5.02 11.62 7.08
CA SER A 88 4.64 11.20 8.43
C SER A 88 3.57 12.13 9.03
N PRO A 89 2.49 11.60 9.62
CA PRO A 89 1.53 12.41 10.36
C PRO A 89 2.01 12.67 11.80
N SER A 90 1.52 13.75 12.41
CA SER A 90 1.86 14.15 13.78
C SER A 90 1.29 13.22 14.86
N ALA A 91 0.31 12.37 14.51
CA ALA A 91 -0.33 11.37 15.36
C ALA A 91 -0.78 10.15 14.52
N PRO A 92 -1.12 9.01 15.15
CA PRO A 92 -1.71 7.88 14.43
C PRO A 92 -2.96 8.26 13.65
N THR A 93 -3.07 7.76 12.42
CA THR A 93 -4.21 7.97 11.52
C THR A 93 -4.84 6.61 11.13
N SER A 94 -5.94 6.65 10.39
CA SER A 94 -6.61 5.45 9.87
C SER A 94 -5.71 4.60 8.95
N TRP A 95 -4.75 5.22 8.26
CA TRP A 95 -3.86 4.56 7.30
C TRP A 95 -2.48 4.18 7.84
N THR A 96 -2.04 4.75 8.96
CA THR A 96 -0.78 4.31 9.60
C THR A 96 -0.92 2.90 10.15
N ALA A 97 0.20 2.18 10.26
CA ALA A 97 0.27 0.87 10.89
C ALA A 97 -0.13 0.93 12.38
N ASP A 98 -0.60 -0.20 12.91
CA ASP A 98 -0.86 -0.33 14.34
C ASP A 98 0.44 -0.12 15.13
N GLY A 99 0.36 0.67 16.20
CA GLY A 99 1.54 1.05 16.98
C GLY A 99 2.42 2.14 16.35
N TYR A 100 1.92 2.87 15.34
CA TYR A 100 2.59 4.04 14.79
C TYR A 100 3.05 5.00 15.89
N ALA A 101 4.33 5.36 15.82
CA ALA A 101 4.94 6.34 16.71
C ALA A 101 5.44 7.51 15.85
N PRO A 102 4.86 8.73 16.03
CA PRO A 102 5.28 9.88 15.26
C PRO A 102 6.80 10.14 15.38
N PRO A 103 7.54 10.20 14.27
CA PRO A 103 8.94 10.56 14.31
C PRO A 103 9.09 12.03 14.73
N THR A 104 10.11 12.31 15.53
CA THR A 104 10.52 13.67 15.87
C THR A 104 11.67 14.11 14.98
N PHE A 105 11.61 15.37 14.53
CA PHE A 105 12.58 15.99 13.63
C PHE A 105 13.33 17.11 14.34
N PHE A 106 14.21 17.82 13.62
CA PHE A 106 15.00 18.92 14.16
C PHE A 106 14.14 19.89 15.00
N ARG A 107 14.68 20.29 16.17
CA ARG A 107 14.02 21.12 17.20
C ARG A 107 12.72 20.53 17.77
N GLY A 108 12.50 19.23 17.65
CA GLY A 108 11.31 18.56 18.14
C GLY A 108 10.06 18.82 17.28
N SER A 109 10.25 19.24 16.03
CA SER A 109 9.15 19.35 15.06
C SER A 109 8.61 17.96 14.70
N LEU A 110 7.40 17.93 14.16
CA LEU A 110 6.69 16.71 13.73
C LEU A 110 6.61 16.67 12.19
N GLY A 111 6.08 15.57 11.65
CA GLY A 111 5.85 15.41 10.22
C GLY A 111 4.68 16.27 9.70
N HIS A 112 4.59 16.37 8.38
CA HIS A 112 3.71 17.32 7.68
C HIS A 112 2.46 16.69 7.07
N ALA A 113 2.26 15.37 7.15
CA ALA A 113 1.20 14.69 6.39
C ALA A 113 -0.23 15.08 6.79
N ASP A 114 -0.41 15.52 8.03
CA ASP A 114 -1.65 16.07 8.59
C ASP A 114 -1.56 17.59 8.85
N GLY A 115 -0.50 18.23 8.35
CA GLY A 115 -0.21 19.66 8.45
C GLY A 115 -0.04 20.30 7.07
N ASP A 116 1.15 20.82 6.77
CA ASP A 116 1.42 21.55 5.52
C ASP A 116 1.24 20.70 4.25
N ASN A 117 1.33 19.37 4.38
CA ASN A 117 1.15 18.41 3.28
C ASN A 117 -0.20 17.67 3.34
N LEU A 118 -1.16 18.19 4.11
CA LEU A 118 -2.48 17.59 4.29
C LEU A 118 -3.14 17.26 2.94
N GLY A 119 -3.61 16.02 2.82
CA GLY A 119 -4.34 15.53 1.65
C GLY A 119 -3.49 14.79 0.62
N PHE A 120 -2.16 14.82 0.74
CA PHE A 120 -1.29 14.02 -0.14
C PHE A 120 -1.42 12.51 0.16
N VAL A 121 -1.22 12.12 1.43
CA VAL A 121 -1.41 10.74 1.88
C VAL A 121 -2.89 10.51 2.22
N ARG A 122 -3.49 9.48 1.61
CA ARG A 122 -4.92 9.14 1.77
C ARG A 122 -5.11 7.73 2.31
N ASP A 123 -6.27 7.47 2.91
CA ASP A 123 -6.62 6.19 3.55
C ASP A 123 -6.46 4.99 2.62
N ASN A 124 -7.12 5.05 1.47
CA ASN A 124 -7.17 3.97 0.48
C ASN A 124 -6.21 4.28 -0.68
N SER A 125 -4.91 4.31 -0.39
CA SER A 125 -3.91 4.57 -1.41
C SER A 125 -2.63 3.79 -1.21
N VAL A 126 -2.01 3.39 -2.32
CA VAL A 126 -0.60 3.01 -2.36
C VAL A 126 0.24 4.28 -2.17
N LEU A 127 1.25 4.24 -1.31
CA LEU A 127 2.22 5.32 -1.14
C LEU A 127 3.49 5.00 -1.89
N ALA A 128 3.77 5.75 -2.96
CA ALA A 128 5.04 5.67 -3.67
C ALA A 128 6.00 6.77 -3.20
N LEU A 129 7.19 6.36 -2.78
CA LEU A 129 8.31 7.20 -2.38
C LEU A 129 9.39 7.08 -3.44
N ILE A 130 9.62 8.16 -4.20
CA ILE A 130 10.51 8.17 -5.38
C ILE A 130 11.60 9.21 -5.14
N PRO A 131 12.68 8.88 -4.39
CA PRO A 131 13.84 9.75 -4.31
C PRO A 131 14.56 9.76 -5.66
N VAL A 132 14.81 10.95 -6.19
CA VAL A 132 15.59 11.17 -7.42
C VAL A 132 16.80 12.02 -7.06
N THR A 133 18.00 11.46 -7.12
CA THR A 133 19.21 12.20 -6.72
C THR A 133 20.50 11.63 -7.29
N ASP A 134 21.45 12.52 -7.56
CA ASP A 134 22.85 12.25 -7.89
C ASP A 134 23.77 12.19 -6.66
N GLU A 135 23.25 12.46 -5.47
CA GLU A 135 23.97 12.52 -4.20
C GLU A 135 23.57 11.37 -3.25
N GLU A 136 24.30 11.23 -2.16
CA GLU A 136 23.99 10.30 -1.06
C GLU A 136 23.21 11.00 0.07
N ASP A 137 22.46 10.22 0.86
CA ASP A 137 21.73 10.70 2.03
C ASP A 137 22.64 11.14 3.20
N CYS A 138 22.63 12.44 3.50
CA CYS A 138 23.26 13.08 4.66
C CYS A 138 22.25 13.45 5.76
N SER A 139 21.18 12.65 5.95
CA SER A 139 20.17 12.90 6.98
C SER A 139 20.78 12.91 8.40
N ALA A 140 21.04 14.11 8.93
CA ALA A 140 21.91 14.30 10.08
C ALA A 140 21.14 14.22 11.40
N LEU A 141 21.65 13.37 12.31
CA LEU A 141 21.25 13.34 13.71
C LEU A 141 21.93 14.48 14.50
N ASP A 142 23.19 14.77 14.18
CA ASP A 142 23.98 15.82 14.82
C ASP A 142 24.24 16.98 13.83
N PRO A 143 23.54 18.12 13.95
CA PRO A 143 23.68 19.24 13.02
C PRO A 143 25.06 19.91 13.10
N GLU A 144 25.84 19.66 14.15
CA GLU A 144 27.22 20.14 14.27
C GLU A 144 28.10 19.62 13.11
N LEU A 145 27.67 18.54 12.42
CA LEU A 145 28.24 18.07 11.17
C LEU A 145 28.38 19.18 10.12
N PHE A 146 27.38 20.07 10.05
CA PHE A 146 27.31 21.15 9.07
C PHE A 146 28.12 22.39 9.49
N ASN A 147 28.53 22.50 10.75
CA ASN A 147 29.25 23.66 11.25
C ASN A 147 30.67 23.72 10.66
N PRO A 148 31.03 24.70 9.81
CA PRO A 148 32.37 24.76 9.21
C PRO A 148 33.48 24.91 10.25
N SER A 149 33.17 25.47 11.42
CA SER A 149 34.09 25.67 12.54
C SER A 149 33.97 24.58 13.63
N SER A 150 33.39 23.42 13.29
CA SER A 150 33.13 22.37 14.28
C SER A 150 34.40 21.91 14.99
N ALA A 151 34.36 21.84 16.32
CA ALA A 151 35.44 21.24 17.08
C ALA A 151 35.47 19.71 16.96
N THR A 152 34.32 19.09 16.65
CA THR A 152 34.15 17.64 16.54
C THR A 152 34.51 17.15 15.13
N TYR A 153 33.96 17.81 14.10
CA TYR A 153 34.09 17.36 12.71
C TYR A 153 35.02 18.23 11.84
N GLY A 154 35.54 19.33 12.39
CA GLY A 154 36.32 20.34 11.68
C GLY A 154 37.62 19.86 11.03
N ALA A 155 38.16 18.72 11.48
CA ALA A 155 39.35 18.11 10.90
C ALA A 155 39.08 17.41 9.54
N THR A 156 37.81 17.17 9.20
CA THR A 156 37.39 16.59 7.92
C THR A 156 36.82 17.67 7.02
N ASP A 157 37.17 17.61 5.72
CA ASP A 157 36.60 18.47 4.69
C ASP A 157 35.07 18.45 4.78
N LEU A 158 34.45 19.62 4.70
CA LEU A 158 33.02 19.83 4.96
C LEU A 158 32.14 18.90 4.11
N ASN A 159 32.49 18.70 2.84
CA ASN A 159 31.72 17.89 1.89
C ASN A 159 31.86 16.38 2.15
N LEU A 160 32.91 15.95 2.85
CA LEU A 160 33.18 14.54 3.12
C LEU A 160 32.65 14.08 4.48
N ARG A 161 32.05 14.97 5.26
CA ARG A 161 31.70 14.65 6.66
C ARG A 161 30.59 13.63 6.79
N CYS A 162 29.58 13.67 5.92
CA CYS A 162 28.48 12.70 5.92
C CYS A 162 29.00 11.28 5.73
N PHE A 163 29.93 11.10 4.79
CA PHE A 163 30.64 9.85 4.57
C PHE A 163 31.55 9.48 5.76
N ALA A 164 32.44 10.39 6.16
CA ALA A 164 33.49 10.08 7.14
C ALA A 164 32.99 9.87 8.58
N HIS A 165 31.83 10.44 8.92
CA HIS A 165 31.25 10.42 10.26
C HIS A 165 29.83 9.82 10.28
N ALA A 166 29.48 9.01 9.28
CA ALA A 166 28.14 8.46 9.11
C ALA A 166 27.57 7.83 10.39
N GLU A 167 28.37 6.99 11.06
CA GLU A 167 27.97 6.26 12.27
C GLU A 167 27.73 7.16 13.48
N ALA A 168 28.39 8.31 13.55
CA ALA A 168 28.32 9.21 14.71
C ALA A 168 27.31 10.34 14.52
N ALA A 169 27.16 10.83 13.28
CA ALA A 169 26.47 12.08 13.00
C ALA A 169 25.20 11.94 12.16
N LEU A 170 24.99 10.81 11.47
CA LEU A 170 23.78 10.57 10.69
C LEU A 170 22.78 9.71 11.46
N HIS A 171 21.50 9.85 11.11
CA HIS A 171 20.50 8.92 11.60
C HIS A 171 20.79 7.49 11.09
N PRO A 172 20.60 6.45 11.92
CA PRO A 172 20.69 5.06 11.45
C PRO A 172 19.60 4.79 10.42
N ILE A 173 19.89 3.95 9.42
CA ILE A 173 18.93 3.66 8.33
C ILE A 173 17.62 3.07 8.84
N GLN A 174 17.65 2.39 9.99
CA GLN A 174 16.47 1.81 10.64
C GLN A 174 15.43 2.87 11.03
N ARG A 175 15.83 4.14 11.22
CA ARG A 175 14.87 5.25 11.37
C ARG A 175 13.94 5.32 10.17
N PHE A 176 14.49 5.24 8.97
CA PHE A 176 13.75 5.39 7.72
C PHE A 176 13.01 4.10 7.36
N VAL A 177 13.65 2.94 7.52
CA VAL A 177 12.98 1.65 7.29
C VAL A 177 11.76 1.50 8.19
N ASN A 178 11.91 1.72 9.51
CA ASN A 178 10.78 1.63 10.44
C ASN A 178 9.76 2.74 10.19
N GLY A 179 10.23 3.98 9.97
CA GLY A 179 9.35 5.12 9.72
C GLY A 179 8.47 4.91 8.50
N PHE A 180 9.04 4.49 7.36
CA PHE A 180 8.30 4.26 6.13
C PHE A 180 7.33 3.08 6.24
N LEU A 181 7.75 1.96 6.86
CA LEU A 181 6.87 0.80 7.06
C LEU A 181 5.64 1.11 7.92
N GLN A 182 5.69 2.13 8.79
CA GLN A 182 4.54 2.51 9.59
C GLN A 182 3.56 3.46 8.87
N LEU A 183 3.87 3.92 7.66
CA LEU A 183 3.01 4.83 6.88
C LEU A 183 1.83 4.12 6.21
N ARG A 184 1.82 2.79 6.25
CA ARG A 184 0.73 1.96 5.72
C ARG A 184 0.45 0.80 6.65
N ARG A 185 -0.83 0.40 6.76
CA ARG A 185 -1.24 -0.80 7.49
C ARG A 185 -0.58 -2.08 6.98
N SER A 186 -0.36 -2.15 5.67
CA SER A 186 0.28 -3.28 5.01
C SER A 186 1.55 -2.81 4.27
N PRO A 187 2.71 -3.45 4.50
CA PRO A 187 3.95 -3.10 3.79
C PRO A 187 3.81 -3.11 2.26
N GLY A 188 3.00 -4.02 1.69
CA GLY A 188 2.76 -4.08 0.23
C GLY A 188 2.08 -2.85 -0.37
N LEU A 189 1.51 -1.95 0.45
CA LEU A 189 0.95 -0.67 0.01
C LEU A 189 2.00 0.46 0.01
N LEU A 190 3.24 0.17 0.39
CA LEU A 190 4.38 1.07 0.32
C LEU A 190 5.25 0.66 -0.87
N ILE A 191 5.57 1.63 -1.72
CA ILE A 191 6.53 1.48 -2.81
C ILE A 191 7.69 2.43 -2.55
N TYR A 192 8.92 1.92 -2.57
CA TYR A 192 10.15 2.70 -2.50
C TYR A 192 10.96 2.49 -3.78
N ALA A 193 11.08 3.55 -4.58
CA ALA A 193 11.62 3.48 -5.94
C ALA A 193 12.72 4.53 -6.18
N PRO A 194 13.89 4.39 -5.54
CA PRO A 194 15.04 5.26 -5.78
C PRO A 194 15.52 5.26 -7.23
N ILE A 195 15.68 6.47 -7.79
CA ILE A 195 16.41 6.76 -9.02
C ILE A 195 17.69 7.49 -8.62
N VAL A 196 18.80 6.75 -8.51
CA VAL A 196 20.00 7.18 -7.78
C VAL A 196 21.28 6.86 -8.54
N GLY A 197 22.43 7.32 -8.03
CA GLY A 197 23.75 7.14 -8.63
C GLY A 197 24.28 5.70 -8.67
N ILE A 198 23.58 4.76 -9.32
CA ILE A 198 24.13 3.43 -9.62
C ILE A 198 24.64 3.38 -11.07
N PRO A 199 25.69 2.60 -11.38
CA PRO A 199 26.06 2.32 -12.76
C PRO A 199 24.89 1.74 -13.56
N THR A 200 24.72 2.16 -14.81
CA THR A 200 23.58 1.78 -15.65
C THR A 200 23.53 0.28 -15.94
N ASP A 201 24.69 -0.39 -16.01
CA ASP A 201 24.80 -1.84 -16.16
C ASP A 201 24.47 -2.63 -14.88
N LEU A 202 24.33 -1.96 -13.73
CA LEU A 202 23.85 -2.54 -12.48
C LEU A 202 22.37 -2.23 -12.20
N ALA A 203 21.74 -1.38 -13.02
CA ALA A 203 20.31 -1.14 -12.93
C ALA A 203 19.54 -2.41 -13.37
N PRO A 204 18.59 -2.91 -12.58
CA PRO A 204 17.83 -4.11 -12.91
C PRO A 204 17.00 -3.89 -14.17
N GLY A 205 16.91 -4.92 -15.00
CA GLY A 205 15.97 -4.96 -16.11
C GLY A 205 14.51 -5.02 -15.64
N PRO A 206 13.54 -4.85 -16.55
CA PRO A 206 12.11 -4.93 -16.22
C PRO A 206 11.76 -6.26 -15.51
N GLY A 207 11.13 -6.17 -14.33
CA GLY A 207 10.76 -7.33 -13.52
C GLY A 207 11.92 -8.06 -12.82
N GLU A 208 13.16 -7.58 -12.96
CA GLU A 208 14.31 -8.12 -12.24
C GLU A 208 14.46 -7.49 -10.86
N ARG A 209 15.01 -8.25 -9.91
CA ARG A 209 15.30 -7.75 -8.57
C ARG A 209 16.65 -7.05 -8.51
N PRO A 210 16.83 -6.03 -7.66
CA PRO A 210 18.13 -5.42 -7.43
C PRO A 210 19.19 -6.41 -6.96
N ASN A 211 20.37 -6.37 -7.58
CA ASN A 211 21.52 -7.14 -7.10
C ASN A 211 22.20 -6.42 -5.92
N TYR A 212 21.63 -6.58 -4.73
CA TYR A 212 22.14 -5.90 -3.52
C TYR A 212 23.58 -6.28 -3.16
N ASN A 213 24.06 -7.47 -3.54
CA ASN A 213 25.45 -7.84 -3.31
C ASN A 213 26.41 -6.94 -4.10
N ALA A 214 26.08 -6.66 -5.36
CA ALA A 214 26.85 -5.75 -6.21
C ALA A 214 26.68 -4.28 -5.81
N LEU A 215 25.49 -3.88 -5.37
CA LEU A 215 25.21 -2.47 -5.04
C LEU A 215 25.69 -2.06 -3.65
N VAL A 216 25.41 -2.86 -2.62
CA VAL A 216 25.64 -2.48 -1.20
C VAL A 216 26.22 -3.60 -0.34
N GLY A 217 26.58 -4.73 -0.94
CA GLY A 217 27.16 -5.88 -0.26
C GLY A 217 28.50 -5.57 0.43
N PRO A 218 29.07 -6.55 1.14
CA PRO A 218 30.38 -6.41 1.76
C PRO A 218 31.49 -6.16 0.72
N PRO A 219 32.65 -5.61 1.13
CA PRO A 219 33.82 -5.50 0.27
C PRO A 219 34.16 -6.84 -0.41
N GLY A 220 34.43 -6.81 -1.71
CA GLY A 220 34.73 -7.99 -2.53
C GLY A 220 33.52 -8.64 -3.22
N THR A 221 32.28 -8.39 -2.78
CA THR A 221 31.07 -8.70 -3.57
C THR A 221 30.45 -7.45 -4.20
N ARG A 222 30.69 -6.29 -3.58
CA ARG A 222 30.27 -4.98 -4.08
C ARG A 222 31.08 -4.60 -5.32
N ASP A 223 30.43 -4.00 -6.31
CA ASP A 223 31.09 -3.40 -7.46
C ASP A 223 32.00 -2.25 -7.01
N GLU A 224 33.21 -2.17 -7.56
CA GLU A 224 34.22 -1.17 -7.18
C GLU A 224 33.74 0.28 -7.40
N ARG A 225 32.79 0.50 -8.33
CA ARG A 225 32.18 1.82 -8.58
C ARG A 225 31.19 2.22 -7.49
N MET A 226 30.68 1.25 -6.74
CA MET A 226 29.77 1.46 -5.61
C MET A 226 30.50 1.54 -4.26
N GLU A 227 31.83 1.51 -4.27
CA GLU A 227 32.65 1.75 -3.08
C GLU A 227 32.88 3.24 -2.85
N GLU A 228 32.44 3.73 -1.69
CA GLU A 228 32.67 5.11 -1.27
C GLU A 228 34.17 5.33 -0.97
N ARG A 229 34.84 6.05 -1.87
CA ARG A 229 36.28 6.36 -1.77
C ARG A 229 36.50 7.82 -2.08
N VAL A 230 37.37 8.48 -1.30
CA VAL A 230 37.78 9.87 -1.59
C VAL A 230 38.50 9.92 -2.93
N ASP A 231 38.09 10.86 -3.80
CA ASP A 231 38.68 11.04 -5.12
C ASP A 231 40.12 11.57 -4.98
N PRO A 232 41.16 10.83 -5.42
CA PRO A 232 42.55 11.26 -5.28
C PRO A 232 42.88 12.49 -6.15
N MET A 233 42.10 12.72 -7.22
CA MET A 233 42.24 13.89 -8.08
C MET A 233 41.47 15.09 -7.53
N THR A 234 40.43 14.84 -6.72
CA THR A 234 39.59 15.87 -6.09
C THR A 234 39.31 15.51 -4.63
N PRO A 235 40.26 15.76 -3.70
CA PRO A 235 40.18 15.26 -2.31
C PRO A 235 39.08 15.84 -1.42
N SER A 236 38.16 16.64 -1.99
CA SER A 236 36.98 17.23 -1.36
C SER A 236 35.68 16.52 -1.75
N ARG A 237 35.74 15.38 -2.45
CA ARG A 237 34.57 14.59 -2.86
C ARG A 237 34.89 13.09 -2.94
N LEU A 238 33.85 12.28 -3.10
CA LEU A 238 33.99 10.87 -3.42
C LEU A 238 34.24 10.65 -4.92
N VAL A 239 34.74 9.47 -5.27
CA VAL A 239 34.78 8.98 -6.65
C VAL A 239 33.33 8.76 -7.11
N PRO A 240 32.89 9.34 -8.25
CA PRO A 240 31.56 9.09 -8.79
C PRO A 240 31.38 7.62 -9.16
N SER A 241 30.19 7.09 -8.89
CA SER A 241 29.77 5.74 -9.30
C SER A 241 29.34 5.69 -10.76
N CYS A 242 28.81 6.79 -11.28
CA CYS A 242 28.49 6.94 -12.70
C CYS A 242 28.70 8.38 -13.19
N VAL A 243 29.05 8.50 -14.47
CA VAL A 243 29.34 9.77 -15.15
C VAL A 243 28.69 9.74 -16.52
N THR A 244 28.01 10.82 -16.88
CA THR A 244 27.35 11.05 -18.18
C THR A 244 27.73 12.42 -18.73
N ASP A 245 27.29 12.73 -19.95
CA ASP A 245 27.46 14.07 -20.53
C ASP A 245 26.66 15.15 -19.76
N ASN A 246 25.64 14.75 -18.99
CA ASN A 246 24.75 15.64 -18.26
C ASN A 246 25.13 15.84 -16.79
N GLY A 247 26.10 15.08 -16.27
CA GLY A 247 26.51 15.15 -14.88
C GLY A 247 27.19 13.88 -14.37
N GLN A 248 27.44 13.85 -13.08
CA GLN A 248 28.03 12.73 -12.37
C GLN A 248 27.22 12.47 -11.11
N ALA A 249 27.12 11.22 -10.70
CA ALA A 249 26.45 10.83 -9.47
C ALA A 249 27.38 10.00 -8.58
N PHE A 250 27.13 10.04 -7.28
CA PHE A 250 27.94 9.38 -6.25
C PHE A 250 27.25 8.12 -5.71
N PRO A 251 28.01 7.18 -5.10
CA PRO A 251 27.45 5.94 -4.59
C PRO A 251 26.32 6.17 -3.55
N PRO A 252 25.07 5.71 -3.80
CA PRO A 252 23.91 5.90 -2.92
C PRO A 252 23.72 4.71 -1.95
N VAL A 253 24.80 4.31 -1.27
CA VAL A 253 24.87 3.17 -0.35
C VAL A 253 23.76 3.18 0.72
N ARG A 254 23.49 4.30 1.40
CA ARG A 254 22.48 4.38 2.47
C ARG A 254 21.07 4.26 1.89
N ILE A 255 20.78 4.97 0.81
CA ILE A 255 19.50 4.91 0.10
C ILE A 255 19.21 3.49 -0.39
N VAL A 256 20.19 2.81 -0.99
CA VAL A 256 20.01 1.43 -1.49
C VAL A 256 19.90 0.41 -0.34
N ARG A 257 20.56 0.65 0.81
CA ARG A 257 20.35 -0.20 2.01
C ARG A 257 18.94 -0.06 2.58
N VAL A 258 18.36 1.14 2.57
CA VAL A 258 16.94 1.31 2.93
C VAL A 258 16.06 0.52 1.97
N ALA A 259 16.32 0.60 0.66
CA ALA A 259 15.61 -0.21 -0.34
C ALA A 259 15.70 -1.71 -0.03
N GLN A 260 16.90 -2.22 0.26
CA GLN A 260 17.12 -3.61 0.62
C GLN A 260 16.31 -4.05 1.84
N GLU A 261 16.38 -3.29 2.94
CA GLU A 261 15.66 -3.64 4.16
C GLU A 261 14.15 -3.54 3.97
N LEU A 262 13.65 -2.55 3.25
CA LEU A 262 12.22 -2.43 2.92
C LEU A 262 11.71 -3.62 2.10
N GLU A 263 12.46 -4.06 1.09
CA GLU A 263 12.10 -5.22 0.26
C GLU A 263 11.99 -6.48 1.13
N THR A 264 12.96 -6.70 2.04
CA THR A 264 12.93 -7.86 2.97
C THR A 264 11.74 -7.83 3.93
N ARG A 265 11.09 -6.69 4.08
CA ARG A 265 9.94 -6.45 4.95
C ARG A 265 8.61 -6.35 4.19
N GLY A 266 8.62 -6.68 2.90
CA GLY A 266 7.42 -6.81 2.08
C GLY A 266 6.93 -5.51 1.44
N ALA A 267 7.75 -4.44 1.43
CA ALA A 267 7.46 -3.26 0.62
C ALA A 267 7.80 -3.51 -0.86
N GLY A 268 7.06 -2.88 -1.77
CA GLY A 268 7.41 -2.86 -3.18
C GLY A 268 8.67 -2.03 -3.40
N VAL A 269 9.71 -2.60 -4.01
CA VAL A 269 10.99 -1.91 -4.19
C VAL A 269 11.46 -1.98 -5.63
N THR A 270 12.04 -0.87 -6.08
CA THR A 270 12.77 -0.77 -7.34
C THR A 270 14.06 0.01 -7.07
N VAL A 271 15.11 -0.22 -7.84
CA VAL A 271 16.34 0.59 -7.73
C VAL A 271 16.82 0.87 -9.14
N GLN A 272 16.87 2.14 -9.54
CA GLN A 272 17.17 2.53 -10.91
C GLN A 272 18.28 3.57 -10.96
N SER A 273 18.96 3.66 -12.11
CA SER A 273 20.05 4.60 -12.30
C SER A 273 19.53 5.99 -12.67
N ILE A 274 20.08 7.03 -12.05
CA ILE A 274 19.90 8.41 -12.51
C ILE A 274 20.75 8.72 -13.74
N CYS A 275 21.79 7.92 -14.00
CA CYS A 275 22.73 8.09 -15.12
C CYS A 275 22.23 7.49 -16.44
N GLN A 276 20.97 7.03 -16.50
CA GLN A 276 20.35 6.54 -17.73
C GLN A 276 19.85 7.69 -18.61
N ASP A 277 19.84 7.48 -19.93
CA ASP A 277 19.38 8.49 -20.90
C ASP A 277 17.89 8.82 -20.78
N SER A 278 17.10 7.90 -20.22
CA SER A 278 15.65 8.04 -20.06
C SER A 278 15.17 7.36 -18.78
N PHE A 279 14.27 8.02 -18.05
CA PHE A 279 13.64 7.46 -16.86
C PHE A 279 12.45 6.55 -17.17
N ALA A 280 12.14 6.30 -18.44
CA ALA A 280 11.05 5.39 -18.83
C ALA A 280 11.15 3.99 -18.17
N PRO A 281 12.31 3.31 -18.12
CA PRO A 281 12.42 2.01 -17.45
C PRO A 281 12.08 2.08 -15.95
N ALA A 282 12.46 3.18 -15.29
CA ALA A 282 12.13 3.38 -13.89
C ALA A 282 10.63 3.61 -13.67
N LEU A 283 9.99 4.38 -14.54
CA LEU A 283 8.56 4.63 -14.48
C LEU A 283 7.75 3.37 -14.78
N ASP A 284 8.14 2.57 -15.77
CA ASP A 284 7.49 1.30 -16.11
C ASP A 284 7.50 0.34 -14.90
N GLU A 285 8.64 0.26 -14.21
CA GLU A 285 8.78 -0.60 -13.04
C GLU A 285 8.00 -0.07 -11.82
N ILE A 286 7.92 1.25 -11.64
CA ILE A 286 7.03 1.87 -10.63
C ILE A 286 5.57 1.55 -10.93
N ILE A 287 5.14 1.68 -12.19
CA ILE A 287 3.77 1.36 -12.62
C ILE A 287 3.47 -0.12 -12.34
N ARG A 288 4.41 -1.02 -12.64
CA ARG A 288 4.29 -2.46 -12.34
C ARG A 288 4.09 -2.72 -10.84
N GLN A 289 4.86 -2.05 -9.98
CA GLN A 289 4.71 -2.18 -8.52
C GLN A 289 3.37 -1.62 -8.03
N ILE A 290 2.90 -0.48 -8.58
CA ILE A 290 1.58 0.09 -8.26
C ILE A 290 0.48 -0.89 -8.68
N ALA A 291 0.55 -1.44 -9.88
CA ALA A 291 -0.40 -2.44 -10.37
C ALA A 291 -0.41 -3.68 -9.47
N SER A 292 0.77 -4.18 -9.08
CA SER A 292 0.90 -5.30 -8.13
C SER A 292 0.28 -5.00 -6.77
N ALA A 293 0.48 -3.79 -6.24
CA ALA A 293 -0.05 -3.39 -4.94
C ALA A 293 -1.58 -3.19 -4.96
N LEU A 294 -2.13 -2.71 -6.08
CA LEU A 294 -3.57 -2.50 -6.27
C LEU A 294 -4.32 -3.76 -6.70
N GLY A 295 -3.68 -4.65 -7.46
CA GLY A 295 -4.22 -5.95 -7.87
C GLY A 295 -4.23 -7.00 -6.76
N ALA A 296 -3.67 -6.68 -5.59
CA ALA A 296 -3.48 -7.58 -4.45
C ALA A 296 -4.18 -7.10 -3.16
N ALA A 297 -5.46 -6.71 -3.24
CA ALA A 297 -6.26 -6.54 -2.03
C ALA A 297 -6.45 -7.91 -1.35
N CYS A 298 -5.60 -8.21 -0.38
CA CYS A 298 -5.69 -9.42 0.41
C CYS A 298 -7.04 -9.51 1.10
N LEU A 299 -7.65 -10.70 1.08
CA LEU A 299 -8.95 -10.86 1.71
C LEU A 299 -8.78 -10.99 3.23
N PRO A 300 -9.61 -10.29 4.02
CA PRO A 300 -9.50 -10.29 5.48
C PRO A 300 -9.88 -11.64 6.11
N ARG A 301 -10.52 -12.53 5.35
CA ARG A 301 -10.93 -13.87 5.77
C ARG A 301 -10.90 -14.87 4.61
N GLN A 302 -10.92 -16.16 4.96
CA GLN A 302 -11.02 -17.24 4.01
C GLN A 302 -12.43 -17.31 3.47
N LEU A 303 -12.54 -17.54 2.16
CA LEU A 303 -13.80 -17.75 1.49
C LEU A 303 -14.07 -19.26 1.46
N ASN A 304 -15.34 -19.62 1.57
CA ASN A 304 -15.76 -21.00 1.39
C ASN A 304 -15.61 -21.35 -0.09
N VAL A 305 -14.80 -22.36 -0.38
CA VAL A 305 -14.60 -22.86 -1.73
C VAL A 305 -15.59 -23.99 -1.96
N GLU A 306 -16.40 -23.82 -3.00
CA GLU A 306 -17.38 -24.82 -3.42
C GLU A 306 -16.71 -26.09 -3.94
N ALA A 307 -17.49 -27.17 -4.06
CA ALA A 307 -16.98 -28.46 -4.52
C ALA A 307 -16.34 -28.40 -5.92
N ASP A 308 -16.78 -27.46 -6.75
CA ASP A 308 -16.24 -27.21 -8.09
C ASP A 308 -15.02 -26.28 -8.10
N GLY A 309 -14.63 -25.70 -6.95
CA GLY A 309 -13.50 -24.79 -6.81
C GLY A 309 -13.85 -23.30 -6.96
N SER A 310 -15.12 -22.97 -7.19
CA SER A 310 -15.61 -21.58 -7.17
C SER A 310 -15.79 -21.06 -5.74
N VAL A 311 -16.10 -19.78 -5.59
CA VAL A 311 -16.49 -19.18 -4.30
C VAL A 311 -17.75 -18.37 -4.56
N ASP A 312 -18.69 -18.41 -3.63
CA ASP A 312 -19.96 -17.69 -3.74
C ASP A 312 -19.78 -16.17 -3.52
N CYS A 313 -19.12 -15.52 -4.48
CA CYS A 313 -18.93 -14.08 -4.54
C CYS A 313 -19.02 -13.58 -5.98
N ASP A 314 -19.57 -12.39 -6.16
CA ASP A 314 -19.49 -11.63 -7.40
C ASP A 314 -18.37 -10.59 -7.31
N VAL A 315 -17.58 -10.45 -8.39
CA VAL A 315 -16.74 -9.27 -8.58
C VAL A 315 -17.46 -8.34 -9.54
N VAL A 316 -17.71 -7.13 -9.08
CA VAL A 316 -18.55 -6.14 -9.76
C VAL A 316 -17.71 -4.91 -10.07
N ALA A 317 -17.80 -4.43 -11.30
CA ALA A 317 -17.13 -3.22 -11.74
C ALA A 317 -18.15 -2.17 -12.18
N VAL A 318 -18.10 -0.98 -11.59
CA VAL A 318 -18.77 0.21 -12.12
C VAL A 318 -17.83 0.86 -13.12
N MET A 319 -18.24 0.96 -14.38
CA MET A 319 -17.38 1.46 -15.46
C MET A 319 -17.13 2.97 -15.34
N PRO A 320 -16.01 3.47 -15.87
CA PRO A 320 -15.80 4.92 -15.98
C PRO A 320 -16.75 5.54 -17.02
N GLU A 321 -16.95 6.84 -16.91
CA GLU A 321 -17.80 7.60 -17.86
C GLU A 321 -17.35 7.37 -19.30
N GLY A 322 -18.32 7.05 -20.18
CA GLY A 322 -18.08 6.82 -21.60
C GLY A 322 -17.58 5.41 -21.96
N MET A 323 -17.45 4.49 -21.00
CA MET A 323 -17.18 3.07 -21.25
C MET A 323 -18.38 2.19 -20.92
N ASP A 324 -18.48 1.05 -21.61
CA ASP A 324 -19.46 0.00 -21.36
C ASP A 324 -18.79 -1.32 -20.95
N CYS A 325 -19.59 -2.30 -20.53
CA CYS A 325 -19.08 -3.61 -20.12
C CYS A 325 -18.36 -4.39 -21.24
N GLY A 326 -18.50 -3.98 -22.50
CA GLY A 326 -17.74 -4.55 -23.61
C GLY A 326 -16.23 -4.33 -23.48
N ALA A 327 -15.80 -3.31 -22.72
CA ALA A 327 -14.41 -3.09 -22.39
C ALA A 327 -13.78 -4.23 -21.57
N LEU A 328 -14.58 -5.08 -20.91
CA LEU A 328 -14.11 -6.27 -20.20
C LEU A 328 -13.83 -7.45 -21.14
N GLY A 329 -14.20 -7.35 -22.43
CA GLY A 329 -14.01 -8.40 -23.41
C GLY A 329 -14.69 -9.71 -22.99
N ALA A 330 -13.94 -10.82 -22.98
CA ALA A 330 -14.43 -12.13 -22.54
C ALA A 330 -14.40 -12.31 -21.01
N GLY A 331 -14.08 -11.26 -20.25
CA GLY A 331 -13.88 -11.30 -18.80
C GLY A 331 -15.08 -10.90 -17.96
N GLY A 332 -16.17 -10.41 -18.56
CA GLY A 332 -17.37 -10.02 -17.82
C GLY A 332 -18.53 -9.61 -18.73
N GLU A 333 -19.63 -9.22 -18.10
CA GLU A 333 -20.88 -8.84 -18.76
C GLU A 333 -21.65 -7.76 -18.00
N VAL A 334 -22.70 -7.22 -18.62
CA VAL A 334 -23.59 -6.25 -17.99
C VAL A 334 -24.36 -6.91 -16.85
N ARG A 335 -24.32 -6.31 -15.66
CA ARG A 335 -25.12 -6.77 -14.53
C ARG A 335 -26.56 -6.32 -14.69
N THR A 336 -27.50 -7.24 -14.46
CA THR A 336 -28.94 -6.96 -14.57
C THR A 336 -29.66 -7.14 -13.24
N ASP A 337 -30.77 -6.43 -13.06
CA ASP A 337 -31.73 -6.72 -11.98
C ASP A 337 -32.51 -8.01 -12.25
N THR A 338 -33.41 -8.37 -11.33
CA THR A 338 -34.28 -9.57 -11.43
C THR A 338 -35.22 -9.55 -12.64
N ASP A 339 -35.50 -8.37 -13.18
CA ASP A 339 -36.35 -8.17 -14.36
C ASP A 339 -35.53 -8.14 -15.66
N GLY A 340 -34.21 -8.29 -15.58
CA GLY A 340 -33.30 -8.30 -16.72
C GLY A 340 -32.88 -6.91 -17.22
N ASN A 341 -33.13 -5.84 -16.46
CA ASN A 341 -32.69 -4.50 -16.82
C ASN A 341 -31.24 -4.26 -16.40
N ALA A 342 -30.45 -3.62 -17.26
CA ALA A 342 -29.08 -3.24 -16.96
C ALA A 342 -29.01 -2.29 -15.75
N LEU A 343 -28.10 -2.59 -14.83
CA LEU A 343 -27.85 -1.79 -13.65
C LEU A 343 -26.87 -0.64 -13.94
N PHE A 344 -27.15 0.51 -13.32
CA PHE A 344 -26.31 1.70 -13.41
C PHE A 344 -26.08 2.29 -12.02
N GLU A 345 -24.88 2.78 -11.77
CA GLU A 345 -24.49 3.51 -10.56
C GLU A 345 -23.90 4.85 -10.98
N ASP A 346 -24.47 5.96 -10.46
CA ASP A 346 -24.13 7.33 -10.87
C ASP A 346 -24.14 7.58 -12.40
N GLY A 347 -25.02 6.87 -13.11
CA GLY A 347 -25.16 6.95 -14.56
C GLY A 347 -24.16 6.09 -15.35
N ASN A 348 -23.29 5.33 -14.69
CA ASN A 348 -22.33 4.44 -15.31
C ASN A 348 -22.77 2.97 -15.22
N PRO A 349 -22.51 2.14 -16.25
CA PRO A 349 -22.96 0.76 -16.26
C PRO A 349 -22.22 -0.07 -15.21
N VAL A 350 -22.97 -0.96 -14.56
CA VAL A 350 -22.45 -1.95 -13.61
C VAL A 350 -22.26 -3.28 -14.33
N CYS A 351 -21.08 -3.88 -14.19
CA CYS A 351 -20.70 -5.12 -14.85
C CYS A 351 -20.33 -6.20 -13.83
N THR A 352 -20.67 -7.45 -14.10
CA THR A 352 -20.19 -8.61 -13.32
C THR A 352 -19.04 -9.25 -14.07
N LEU A 353 -17.93 -9.53 -13.38
CA LEU A 353 -16.78 -10.23 -13.94
C LEU A 353 -16.93 -11.74 -13.75
N PHE A 354 -16.55 -12.50 -14.77
CA PHE A 354 -16.64 -13.96 -14.73
C PHE A 354 -15.58 -14.55 -13.82
N GLN A 355 -16.02 -15.40 -12.89
CA GLN A 355 -15.12 -16.18 -12.06
C GLN A 355 -14.48 -17.31 -12.88
N ARG A 356 -13.18 -17.51 -12.68
CA ARG A 356 -12.37 -18.58 -13.27
C ARG A 356 -11.85 -19.47 -12.15
N VAL A 357 -12.13 -20.76 -12.28
CA VAL A 357 -11.66 -21.76 -11.32
C VAL A 357 -10.24 -22.20 -11.68
N PRO A 358 -9.28 -22.18 -10.74
CA PRO A 358 -7.93 -22.70 -10.95
C PRO A 358 -7.92 -24.18 -11.37
N VAL A 359 -7.21 -24.50 -12.45
CA VAL A 359 -7.05 -25.89 -12.92
C VAL A 359 -5.98 -26.59 -12.07
N ARG A 360 -6.17 -27.87 -11.76
CA ARG A 360 -5.16 -28.69 -11.09
C ARG A 360 -4.36 -29.50 -12.10
N GLU A 361 -3.06 -29.23 -12.18
CA GLU A 361 -2.11 -30.03 -12.95
C GLU A 361 -1.07 -30.65 -12.01
N GLY A 362 -0.92 -31.98 -12.04
CA GLY A 362 0.00 -32.69 -11.15
C GLY A 362 -0.32 -32.53 -9.64
N GLY A 363 -1.55 -32.13 -9.28
CA GLY A 363 -1.96 -31.86 -7.90
C GLY A 363 -1.75 -30.42 -7.43
N VAL A 364 -1.21 -29.55 -8.30
CA VAL A 364 -0.94 -28.13 -8.00
C VAL A 364 -1.96 -27.26 -8.74
N LYS A 365 -2.56 -26.28 -8.04
CA LYS A 365 -3.44 -25.28 -8.67
C LYS A 365 -2.61 -24.36 -9.58
N GLN A 366 -3.12 -24.08 -10.78
CA GLN A 366 -2.52 -23.18 -11.75
C GLN A 366 -3.42 -21.97 -11.97
N VAL A 367 -2.79 -20.83 -12.29
CA VAL A 367 -3.50 -19.61 -12.68
C VAL A 367 -4.34 -19.87 -13.93
N PRO A 368 -5.64 -19.53 -13.95
CA PRO A 368 -6.47 -19.71 -15.14
C PRO A 368 -5.96 -18.92 -16.35
N GLY A 369 -6.15 -19.45 -17.56
CA GLY A 369 -5.78 -18.77 -18.80
C GLY A 369 -6.92 -17.96 -19.45
N GLU A 370 -8.15 -18.13 -18.96
CA GLU A 370 -9.34 -17.42 -19.47
C GLU A 370 -9.49 -16.05 -18.81
N ALA A 371 -9.99 -15.07 -19.54
CA ALA A 371 -10.27 -13.71 -19.03
C ALA A 371 -11.34 -13.73 -17.92
N GLY A 372 -11.08 -13.05 -16.81
CA GLY A 372 -11.97 -12.95 -15.65
C GLY A 372 -11.19 -12.70 -14.35
N TRP A 373 -11.79 -13.12 -13.23
CA TRP A 373 -11.17 -13.10 -11.90
C TRP A 373 -11.08 -14.50 -11.31
N TYR A 374 -10.20 -14.73 -10.34
CA TYR A 374 -10.09 -16.00 -9.62
C TYR A 374 -9.74 -15.77 -8.15
N TYR A 375 -10.15 -16.71 -7.30
CA TYR A 375 -9.74 -16.75 -5.90
C TYR A 375 -8.34 -17.36 -5.82
N ASP A 376 -7.37 -16.54 -5.44
CA ASP A 376 -5.97 -16.94 -5.34
C ASP A 376 -5.64 -17.22 -3.87
N ASP A 377 -5.51 -18.50 -3.54
CA ASP A 377 -5.10 -19.03 -2.24
C ASP A 377 -3.82 -19.89 -2.35
N PHE A 378 -3.16 -19.88 -3.51
CA PHE A 378 -2.19 -20.92 -3.88
C PHE A 378 -0.90 -20.42 -4.52
N THR A 379 -0.88 -19.22 -5.09
CA THR A 379 0.35 -18.70 -5.70
C THR A 379 1.41 -18.36 -4.64
N GLU A 380 2.70 -18.50 -4.99
CA GLU A 380 3.79 -18.08 -4.09
C GLU A 380 3.68 -16.59 -3.72
N ASP A 381 3.16 -15.79 -4.65
CA ASP A 381 2.94 -14.35 -4.47
C ASP A 381 1.89 -14.06 -3.39
N VAL A 382 0.72 -14.72 -3.42
CA VAL A 382 -0.30 -14.52 -2.39
C VAL A 382 0.14 -15.06 -1.03
N GLN A 383 0.89 -16.17 -1.02
CA GLN A 383 1.44 -16.74 0.22
C GLN A 383 2.50 -15.81 0.85
N SER A 384 3.24 -15.06 0.03
CA SER A 384 4.26 -14.12 0.48
C SER A 384 3.69 -12.77 0.90
N ASN A 385 2.63 -12.30 0.22
CA ASN A 385 2.13 -10.92 0.35
C ASN A 385 0.83 -10.80 1.15
N CYS A 386 0.09 -11.88 1.38
CA CYS A 386 -1.18 -11.89 2.12
C CYS A 386 -1.13 -12.68 3.44
N GLY A 387 0.00 -12.67 4.15
CA GLY A 387 0.24 -13.56 5.29
C GLY A 387 0.85 -12.91 6.55
N SER A 388 0.03 -12.29 7.39
CA SER A 388 0.33 -12.16 8.83
C SER A 388 -0.95 -12.09 9.66
N GLY A 389 -1.45 -13.24 10.14
CA GLY A 389 -2.68 -13.35 10.95
C GLY A 389 -3.21 -14.79 11.04
N SER A 390 -4.36 -14.99 11.70
CA SER A 390 -5.09 -16.28 11.82
C SER A 390 -5.72 -16.77 10.52
N VAL A 391 -5.69 -15.94 9.47
CA VAL A 391 -6.14 -16.28 8.13
C VAL A 391 -5.05 -15.87 7.15
N ALA A 392 -4.36 -16.84 6.55
CA ALA A 392 -3.16 -16.59 5.75
C ALA A 392 -3.39 -16.87 4.26
N GLY A 393 -2.82 -16.02 3.40
CA GLY A 393 -2.44 -16.34 2.03
C GLY A 393 -3.56 -16.34 1.00
N GLN A 394 -4.45 -15.34 1.01
CA GLN A 394 -5.51 -15.28 -0.01
C GLN A 394 -5.88 -13.88 -0.51
N ARG A 395 -6.37 -13.80 -1.76
CA ARG A 395 -6.88 -12.58 -2.40
C ARG A 395 -7.86 -12.90 -3.54
N ILE A 396 -8.45 -11.84 -4.10
CA ILE A 396 -9.02 -11.86 -5.45
C ILE A 396 -7.94 -11.44 -6.42
N ALA A 397 -7.76 -12.21 -7.50
CA ALA A 397 -6.81 -11.92 -8.56
C ALA A 397 -7.52 -11.89 -9.92
N PHE A 398 -6.91 -11.23 -10.90
CA PHE A 398 -7.47 -11.06 -12.24
C PHE A 398 -6.56 -11.69 -13.30
N THR A 399 -7.16 -12.34 -14.29
CA THR A 399 -6.48 -12.74 -15.52
C THR A 399 -6.71 -11.71 -16.64
N SER A 400 -7.76 -10.91 -16.49
CA SER A 400 -8.03 -9.71 -17.29
C SER A 400 -8.54 -8.61 -16.36
N GLU A 401 -7.75 -7.55 -16.20
CA GLU A 401 -8.07 -6.45 -15.29
C GLU A 401 -9.20 -5.57 -15.85
N PRO A 402 -10.08 -5.03 -14.99
CA PRO A 402 -11.00 -3.96 -15.36
C PRO A 402 -10.25 -2.74 -15.92
N PRO A 403 -10.85 -1.97 -16.84
CA PRO A 403 -10.21 -0.78 -17.38
C PRO A 403 -9.94 0.26 -16.28
N SER A 404 -8.85 1.02 -16.44
CA SER A 404 -8.47 2.09 -15.52
C SER A 404 -9.63 3.07 -15.29
N GLY A 405 -9.90 3.37 -14.02
CA GLY A 405 -11.01 4.25 -13.60
C GLY A 405 -12.29 3.51 -13.26
N ALA A 406 -12.40 2.20 -13.53
CA ALA A 406 -13.48 1.38 -13.01
C ALA A 406 -13.38 1.22 -11.49
N THR A 407 -14.53 1.30 -10.80
CA THR A 407 -14.60 1.00 -9.36
C THR A 407 -14.97 -0.47 -9.19
N VAL A 408 -14.08 -1.25 -8.60
CA VAL A 408 -14.23 -2.70 -8.43
C VAL A 408 -14.59 -3.01 -6.98
N ARG A 409 -15.60 -3.84 -6.77
CA ARG A 409 -15.97 -4.36 -5.45
C ARG A 409 -16.22 -5.85 -5.49
N LEU A 410 -15.99 -6.50 -4.36
CA LEU A 410 -16.32 -7.90 -4.13
C LEU A 410 -17.61 -7.97 -3.30
N GLU A 411 -18.59 -8.68 -3.80
CA GLU A 411 -19.86 -8.95 -3.14
C GLU A 411 -19.95 -10.45 -2.84
N CYS A 412 -19.66 -10.84 -1.60
CA CYS A 412 -19.70 -12.25 -1.19
C CYS A 412 -21.03 -12.57 -0.49
N PHE A 413 -21.72 -13.61 -0.96
CA PHE A 413 -23.00 -14.07 -0.42
C PHE A 413 -22.86 -15.24 0.57
N GLN A 414 -21.71 -15.33 1.24
CA GLN A 414 -21.42 -16.43 2.17
C GLN A 414 -21.92 -16.15 3.59
N SER A 415 -22.57 -17.13 4.20
CA SER A 415 -22.73 -17.21 5.66
C SER A 415 -21.33 -17.21 6.30
N VAL A 416 -21.09 -16.30 7.25
CA VAL A 416 -19.85 -16.20 8.01
C VAL A 416 -19.58 -17.55 8.68
N GLN A 417 -18.54 -18.29 8.27
CA GLN A 417 -18.08 -19.46 9.03
C GLN A 417 -16.97 -19.03 9.99
N SER A 418 -17.09 -19.48 11.24
CA SER A 418 -16.10 -19.34 12.31
C SER A 418 -14.72 -19.78 11.83
N GLY A 419 -13.70 -18.94 12.06
CA GLY A 419 -12.31 -19.39 12.02
C GLY A 419 -12.15 -20.54 13.01
N GLY A 420 -11.42 -21.60 12.63
CA GLY A 420 -11.30 -22.87 13.37
C GLY A 420 -10.59 -22.81 14.74
N GLY A 421 -10.87 -21.80 15.56
CA GLY A 421 -10.67 -21.86 17.01
C GLY A 421 -11.90 -22.52 17.63
N GLY A 422 -11.73 -23.33 18.69
CA GLY A 422 -12.83 -24.02 19.37
C GLY A 422 -13.82 -23.11 20.14
N GLU A 423 -14.02 -21.87 19.69
CA GLU A 423 -15.06 -20.97 20.20
C GLU A 423 -16.29 -21.06 19.28
N VAL A 424 -17.49 -21.14 19.87
CA VAL A 424 -18.76 -21.16 19.14
C VAL A 424 -19.10 -19.72 18.74
N GLU A 425 -19.24 -19.46 17.45
CA GLU A 425 -19.58 -18.15 16.88
C GLU A 425 -20.79 -18.24 15.93
N ILE A 426 -21.26 -17.09 15.41
CA ILE A 426 -22.27 -17.07 14.34
C ILE A 426 -21.79 -17.93 13.17
N GLY A 427 -22.68 -18.77 12.64
CA GLY A 427 -22.39 -19.69 11.54
C GLY A 427 -21.81 -21.04 11.95
N THR A 428 -21.56 -21.26 13.25
CA THR A 428 -21.20 -22.59 13.76
C THR A 428 -22.34 -23.56 13.49
N PHE A 429 -22.07 -24.72 12.93
CA PHE A 429 -23.11 -25.72 12.68
C PHE A 429 -23.80 -26.14 13.98
N CYS A 430 -25.12 -26.30 13.92
CA CYS A 430 -25.92 -26.80 15.00
C CYS A 430 -27.03 -27.71 14.46
N ASP A 431 -27.42 -28.72 15.24
CA ASP A 431 -28.62 -29.49 14.96
C ASP A 431 -29.79 -28.90 15.76
N PRO A 432 -30.83 -28.35 15.13
CA PRO A 432 -31.98 -27.77 15.84
C PRO A 432 -32.78 -28.83 16.62
N MET A 433 -32.53 -30.12 16.38
CA MET A 433 -33.12 -31.23 17.15
C MET A 433 -32.22 -31.70 18.31
N ALA A 434 -30.99 -31.19 18.44
CA ALA A 434 -30.09 -31.55 19.52
C ALA A 434 -30.51 -30.89 20.84
N PRO A 435 -30.42 -31.61 21.98
CA PRO A 435 -30.74 -31.05 23.28
C PRO A 435 -29.71 -29.99 23.70
N GLU A 436 -30.17 -28.93 24.38
CA GLU A 436 -29.30 -27.85 24.89
C GLU A 436 -28.41 -28.27 26.08
N THR A 437 -28.64 -29.45 26.66
CA THR A 437 -27.95 -29.89 27.88
C THR A 437 -26.68 -30.68 27.59
N SER A 438 -25.61 -30.34 28.32
CA SER A 438 -24.27 -30.96 28.23
C SER A 438 -24.17 -32.42 28.67
N GLU A 439 -25.30 -33.07 29.00
CA GLU A 439 -25.37 -34.49 29.34
C GLU A 439 -25.57 -35.40 28.12
N SER A 440 -25.81 -34.82 26.93
CA SER A 440 -25.89 -35.56 25.68
C SER A 440 -24.52 -35.72 25.02
N SER A 441 -24.36 -36.74 24.18
CA SER A 441 -23.12 -36.96 23.42
C SER A 441 -22.92 -35.95 22.28
N ASP A 442 -23.91 -35.09 22.00
CA ASP A 442 -23.87 -34.10 20.92
C ASP A 442 -24.85 -32.94 21.22
N PRO A 443 -24.53 -32.04 22.18
CA PRO A 443 -25.41 -30.93 22.55
C PRO A 443 -25.34 -29.80 21.52
N ASN A 444 -26.43 -29.03 21.39
CA ASN A 444 -26.44 -27.82 20.57
C ASN A 444 -25.37 -26.82 21.09
N PRO A 445 -24.37 -26.44 20.26
CA PRO A 445 -23.26 -25.63 20.72
C PRO A 445 -23.62 -24.15 20.94
N CYS A 446 -24.70 -23.65 20.33
CA CYS A 446 -24.97 -22.21 20.20
C CYS A 446 -25.07 -21.47 21.54
N GLY A 447 -25.65 -22.09 22.57
CA GLY A 447 -25.75 -21.50 23.91
C GLY A 447 -24.41 -21.22 24.60
N GLN A 448 -23.30 -21.76 24.08
CA GLN A 448 -21.94 -21.50 24.57
C GLN A 448 -21.20 -20.43 23.76
N GLY A 449 -21.83 -19.89 22.71
CA GLY A 449 -21.21 -18.95 21.79
C GLY A 449 -21.36 -17.49 22.15
N LYS A 450 -20.56 -16.65 21.50
CA LYS A 450 -20.58 -15.19 21.63
C LYS A 450 -21.20 -14.55 20.39
N ASP A 451 -21.98 -13.50 20.61
CA ASP A 451 -22.37 -12.63 19.50
C ASP A 451 -21.21 -11.67 19.09
N PRO A 452 -21.31 -10.97 17.94
CA PRO A 452 -20.30 -10.03 17.48
C PRO A 452 -20.04 -8.82 18.41
N ALA A 453 -20.94 -8.54 19.34
CA ALA A 453 -20.72 -7.56 20.41
C ALA A 453 -19.95 -8.14 21.61
N GLY A 454 -19.58 -9.43 21.56
CA GLY A 454 -18.82 -10.14 22.59
C GLY A 454 -19.65 -10.62 23.78
N ARG A 455 -20.99 -10.72 23.63
CA ARG A 455 -21.90 -11.18 24.70
C ARG A 455 -22.05 -12.70 24.68
N ASP A 456 -21.81 -13.35 25.82
CA ASP A 456 -21.91 -14.80 25.97
C ASP A 456 -23.37 -15.30 25.96
N GLY A 457 -23.60 -16.47 25.38
CA GLY A 457 -24.88 -17.20 25.42
C GLY A 457 -26.01 -16.51 24.66
N GLN A 458 -25.67 -15.73 23.64
CA GLN A 458 -26.63 -14.96 22.83
C GLN A 458 -26.91 -15.60 21.47
N LEU A 459 -26.34 -16.77 21.17
CA LEU A 459 -26.63 -17.48 19.93
C LEU A 459 -27.63 -18.60 20.18
N ASP A 460 -28.52 -18.79 19.22
CA ASP A 460 -29.43 -19.92 19.16
C ASP A 460 -29.31 -20.61 17.80
N CYS A 461 -29.75 -21.86 17.71
CA CYS A 461 -29.67 -22.61 16.47
C CYS A 461 -30.79 -22.20 15.53
N ASP A 462 -30.45 -21.51 14.46
CA ASP A 462 -31.39 -21.19 13.40
C ASP A 462 -31.78 -22.47 12.66
N ALA A 463 -33.06 -22.81 12.70
CA ALA A 463 -33.63 -23.99 12.06
C ALA A 463 -33.58 -23.95 10.53
N VAL A 464 -33.49 -22.76 9.92
CA VAL A 464 -33.39 -22.54 8.47
C VAL A 464 -31.95 -22.76 8.03
N SER A 465 -31.02 -21.95 8.54
CA SER A 465 -29.60 -22.04 8.13
C SER A 465 -28.86 -23.24 8.75
N ARG A 466 -29.41 -23.86 9.79
CA ARG A 466 -28.77 -24.91 10.62
C ARG A 466 -27.42 -24.47 11.19
N THR A 467 -27.35 -23.19 11.57
CA THR A 467 -26.18 -22.59 12.18
C THR A 467 -26.56 -21.72 13.37
N CYS A 468 -25.60 -21.49 14.27
CA CYS A 468 -25.75 -20.57 15.36
C CYS A 468 -25.93 -19.15 14.83
N ALA A 469 -27.01 -18.48 15.20
CA ALA A 469 -27.34 -17.13 14.77
C ALA A 469 -27.89 -16.32 15.94
N VAL A 470 -28.02 -15.00 15.74
CA VAL A 470 -28.56 -14.09 16.76
C VAL A 470 -30.08 -14.12 16.69
N PRO A 471 -30.79 -14.63 17.72
CA PRO A 471 -32.24 -14.54 17.79
C PRO A 471 -32.64 -13.09 18.03
N CYS A 472 -33.79 -12.69 17.50
CA CYS A 472 -34.27 -11.33 17.57
C CYS A 472 -35.78 -11.26 17.69
N THR A 473 -36.26 -10.17 18.28
CA THR A 473 -37.67 -9.76 18.28
C THR A 473 -37.89 -8.52 17.42
N ASN A 474 -36.84 -7.74 17.20
CA ASN A 474 -36.84 -6.49 16.44
C ASN A 474 -35.42 -6.14 15.96
N ASP A 475 -35.30 -5.20 15.02
CA ASP A 475 -34.02 -4.84 14.39
C ASP A 475 -32.97 -4.26 15.35
N SER A 476 -33.40 -3.74 16.52
CA SER A 476 -32.45 -3.22 17.51
C SER A 476 -31.65 -4.34 18.18
N ASP A 477 -32.23 -5.54 18.30
CA ASP A 477 -31.54 -6.71 18.86
C ASP A 477 -30.33 -7.09 18.00
N CYS A 478 -30.47 -7.02 16.67
CA CYS A 478 -29.39 -7.27 15.71
C CYS A 478 -28.26 -6.24 15.83
N ARG A 479 -28.60 -4.95 15.96
CA ARG A 479 -27.60 -3.90 16.15
C ARG A 479 -26.89 -4.03 17.50
N SER A 480 -27.63 -4.36 18.56
CA SER A 480 -27.06 -4.60 19.89
C SER A 480 -26.14 -5.82 19.94
N ALA A 481 -26.34 -6.77 19.03
CA ALA A 481 -25.46 -7.91 18.83
C ALA A 481 -24.24 -7.62 17.94
N GLY A 482 -24.06 -6.38 17.46
CA GLY A 482 -22.94 -5.98 16.60
C GLY A 482 -23.17 -6.25 15.11
N LEU A 483 -24.36 -6.69 14.70
CA LEU A 483 -24.73 -6.93 13.30
C LEU A 483 -25.28 -5.65 12.66
N VAL A 484 -24.38 -4.74 12.27
CA VAL A 484 -24.75 -3.48 11.61
C VAL A 484 -25.31 -3.77 10.20
N GLY A 485 -26.53 -3.31 9.93
CA GLY A 485 -27.21 -3.48 8.64
C GLY A 485 -28.17 -4.68 8.58
N PHE A 486 -28.15 -5.59 9.56
CA PHE A 486 -29.07 -6.72 9.63
C PHE A 486 -30.45 -6.29 10.15
N VAL A 487 -31.49 -7.00 9.72
CA VAL A 487 -32.89 -6.84 10.15
C VAL A 487 -33.39 -8.13 10.80
N CYS A 488 -34.41 -8.00 11.65
CA CYS A 488 -35.02 -9.17 12.26
C CYS A 488 -36.03 -9.82 11.30
N ASP A 489 -35.71 -11.01 10.77
CA ASP A 489 -36.65 -11.77 9.93
C ASP A 489 -37.74 -12.37 10.81
N ARG A 490 -38.95 -11.85 10.66
CA ARG A 490 -40.12 -12.28 11.44
C ARG A 490 -41.15 -12.98 10.56
N ARG A 491 -40.78 -13.33 9.32
CA ARG A 491 -41.64 -14.10 8.43
C ARG A 491 -41.89 -15.49 9.03
N PRO A 492 -43.06 -16.10 8.81
CA PRO A 492 -43.31 -17.50 9.13
C PRO A 492 -42.26 -18.42 8.50
N LEU A 493 -41.79 -19.45 9.20
CA LEU A 493 -40.75 -20.37 8.73
C LEU A 493 -41.11 -21.03 7.38
N ASN A 494 -42.38 -21.35 7.16
CA ASN A 494 -42.87 -21.90 5.89
C ASN A 494 -42.83 -20.92 4.71
N GLU A 495 -42.68 -19.61 4.96
CA GLU A 495 -42.44 -18.60 3.91
C GLU A 495 -40.94 -18.37 3.66
N VAL A 496 -40.08 -18.72 4.63
CA VAL A 496 -38.63 -18.60 4.51
C VAL A 496 -38.04 -19.85 3.84
N ASP A 497 -38.53 -21.03 4.20
CA ASP A 497 -38.19 -22.31 3.58
C ASP A 497 -39.46 -23.18 3.48
N GLU A 498 -39.91 -23.45 2.25
CA GLU A 498 -41.12 -24.23 1.96
C GLU A 498 -41.06 -25.67 2.50
N SER A 499 -39.86 -26.19 2.81
CA SER A 499 -39.67 -27.51 3.41
C SER A 499 -40.00 -27.54 4.91
N LEU A 500 -39.97 -26.38 5.58
CA LEU A 500 -40.32 -26.21 6.98
C LEU A 500 -41.83 -25.99 7.10
N MET A 501 -42.58 -27.05 7.41
CA MET A 501 -44.05 -27.02 7.59
C MET A 501 -44.50 -26.33 8.91
N SER A 502 -43.83 -25.25 9.32
CA SER A 502 -44.11 -24.49 10.56
C SER A 502 -44.54 -23.06 10.24
N VAL A 503 -45.56 -22.57 10.96
CA VAL A 503 -46.03 -21.17 10.90
C VAL A 503 -45.44 -20.29 12.00
N GLU A 504 -44.48 -20.83 12.77
CA GLU A 504 -43.76 -20.04 13.76
C GLU A 504 -42.88 -19.00 13.07
N PRO A 505 -42.73 -17.80 13.65
CA PRO A 505 -41.86 -16.77 13.07
C PRO A 505 -40.40 -17.20 13.15
N HIS A 506 -39.64 -16.90 12.09
CA HIS A 506 -38.22 -17.20 11.99
C HIS A 506 -37.42 -16.59 13.16
N ASN A 507 -37.59 -15.30 13.44
CA ASN A 507 -37.02 -14.56 14.57
C ASN A 507 -35.48 -14.60 14.66
N PHE A 508 -34.78 -14.55 13.52
CA PHE A 508 -33.33 -14.42 13.48
C PHE A 508 -32.88 -13.17 12.71
N CYS A 509 -31.72 -12.63 13.11
CA CYS A 509 -31.10 -11.52 12.41
C CYS A 509 -30.58 -11.96 11.04
N VAL A 510 -31.15 -11.41 9.98
CA VAL A 510 -30.76 -11.67 8.59
C VAL A 510 -30.28 -10.40 7.91
N ASN A 511 -29.47 -10.52 6.88
CA ASN A 511 -29.08 -9.37 6.06
C ASN A 511 -30.23 -9.05 5.08
N PRO A 512 -30.83 -7.84 5.10
CA PRO A 512 -31.97 -7.46 4.26
C PRO A 512 -31.65 -7.33 2.76
N THR A 513 -30.39 -7.49 2.33
CA THR A 513 -30.02 -7.54 0.91
C THR A 513 -30.18 -8.94 0.28
N CYS A 514 -30.77 -9.90 1.00
CA CYS A 514 -31.15 -11.21 0.46
C CYS A 514 -32.59 -11.23 -0.08
#